data_AF-A0A1W0X3E3-F1
#
_entry.id   AF-A0A1W0X3E3-F1
#
_cell.length_a   1.000
_cell.length_b   1.000
_cell.length_c   1.000
_cell.angle_alpha   90.00
_cell.angle_beta   90.00
_cell.angle_gamma   90.00
#
_symmetry.space_group_name_H-M   'P 1'
#
loop_
_entity.id
_entity.type
_entity.pdbx_description
1 polymer ?
#
loop_
_entity_poly.entity_id
_entity_poly.type
_entity_poly.pdbx_seq_one_letter_code
_entity_poly.pdbx_strand_id
1 'polypeptide(L)'
;MVNLSRGTNATFHNGTLDLFKLIWTGHENSFKVWMVFNSIICVSGSLLNLAILITLITLTKVIYSAIRIQMAHLIVIDLVQCMVTIPLDILVSFYPWLLTSLECALTRLPFLMIECSANWATLSVAANRFIALVFPTYYRQMCLNKWFNAAAIVVPWVIGFLLISPYLDGYGGYYAMDPPWYRCLFYSKGRFPQGNTIYLGFVMPMTILGVLYVSMGLKMVVPRVWNRQVVDLAVITPSLSHRLEKRLDLARMLFVAAFFYILLYLPNPVLGWFLPLVVCL
;
A
#
# COMPACT_ATOMS: atom_id res chain seq x y z
N MET A 1 -35.08 7.16 -13.77
CA MET A 1 -36.22 6.37 -13.24
C MET A 1 -36.10 4.96 -13.78
N VAL A 2 -35.57 4.04 -12.98
CA VAL A 2 -35.48 2.62 -13.32
C VAL A 2 -36.55 1.92 -12.51
N ASN A 3 -37.57 1.40 -13.19
CA ASN A 3 -38.60 0.57 -12.59
C ASN A 3 -37.98 -0.79 -12.24
N LEU A 4 -37.59 -0.98 -10.97
CA LEU A 4 -37.26 -2.30 -10.45
C LEU A 4 -38.55 -3.07 -10.20
N SER A 5 -38.84 -3.97 -11.14
CA SER A 5 -39.87 -5.00 -11.02
C SER A 5 -39.65 -5.81 -9.75
N ARG A 6 -40.59 -5.68 -8.82
CA ARG A 6 -40.69 -6.41 -7.56
C ARG A 6 -41.57 -7.63 -7.80
N GLY A 7 -41.01 -8.68 -8.40
CA GLY A 7 -41.74 -9.92 -8.69
C GLY A 7 -40.84 -11.14 -8.52
N THR A 8 -41.29 -12.08 -7.67
CA THR A 8 -40.81 -13.47 -7.50
C THR A 8 -39.40 -13.69 -6.89
N ASN A 9 -39.23 -13.45 -5.57
CA ASN A 9 -37.95 -13.68 -4.86
C ASN A 9 -37.96 -14.72 -3.72
N ALA A 10 -39.08 -15.39 -3.41
CA ALA A 10 -39.14 -16.24 -2.22
C ALA A 10 -38.46 -17.62 -2.40
N THR A 11 -38.44 -18.19 -3.62
CA THR A 11 -37.85 -19.52 -3.87
C THR A 11 -36.36 -19.49 -4.17
N PHE A 12 -35.82 -18.37 -4.66
CA PHE A 12 -34.39 -18.23 -4.96
C PHE A 12 -33.52 -18.14 -3.69
N HIS A 13 -34.11 -17.68 -2.59
CA HIS A 13 -33.38 -17.40 -1.35
C HIS A 13 -32.97 -18.67 -0.57
N ASN A 14 -33.71 -19.77 -0.72
CA ASN A 14 -33.38 -21.03 -0.06
C ASN A 14 -32.21 -21.75 -0.78
N GLY A 15 -32.17 -21.71 -2.11
CA GLY A 15 -31.11 -22.38 -2.89
C GLY A 15 -29.72 -21.76 -2.72
N THR A 16 -29.64 -20.43 -2.60
CA THR A 16 -28.36 -19.74 -2.36
C THR A 16 -27.80 -20.01 -0.96
N LEU A 17 -28.65 -20.21 0.04
CA LEU A 17 -28.24 -20.53 1.41
C LEU A 17 -27.70 -21.95 1.55
N ASP A 18 -28.27 -22.91 0.81
CA ASP A 18 -27.80 -24.30 0.82
C ASP A 18 -26.47 -24.44 0.06
N LEU A 19 -26.30 -23.72 -1.07
CA LEU A 19 -25.03 -23.66 -1.78
C LEU A 19 -23.93 -22.97 -0.93
N PHE A 20 -24.28 -21.89 -0.20
CA PHE A 20 -23.39 -21.26 0.77
C PHE A 20 -22.86 -22.28 1.76
N LYS A 21 -23.77 -23.03 2.42
CA LYS A 21 -23.37 -24.03 3.43
C LYS A 21 -22.50 -25.13 2.83
N LEU A 22 -22.79 -25.55 1.60
CA LEU A 22 -22.02 -26.59 0.93
C LEU A 22 -20.58 -26.15 0.64
N ILE A 23 -20.37 -24.94 0.12
CA ILE A 23 -19.01 -24.47 -0.19
C ILE A 23 -18.25 -24.09 1.09
N TRP A 24 -18.96 -23.53 2.07
CA TRP A 24 -18.37 -23.05 3.32
C TRP A 24 -17.85 -24.17 4.22
N THR A 25 -18.54 -25.32 4.25
CA THR A 25 -18.18 -26.44 5.14
C THR A 25 -16.76 -26.99 4.90
N GLY A 26 -16.19 -26.81 3.69
CA GLY A 26 -14.81 -27.21 3.39
C GLY A 26 -13.72 -26.19 3.77
N HIS A 27 -14.06 -24.90 3.89
CA HIS A 27 -13.08 -23.80 3.97
C HIS A 27 -13.10 -23.02 5.28
N GLU A 28 -14.00 -23.37 6.21
CA GLU A 28 -14.18 -22.67 7.49
C GLU A 28 -12.88 -22.57 8.30
N ASN A 29 -12.07 -23.64 8.34
CA ASN A 29 -10.80 -23.64 9.06
C ASN A 29 -9.78 -22.70 8.44
N SER A 30 -9.65 -22.71 7.10
CA SER A 30 -8.74 -21.81 6.38
C SER A 30 -9.12 -20.33 6.59
N PHE A 31 -10.42 -20.04 6.55
CA PHE A 31 -10.94 -18.70 6.81
C PHE A 31 -10.68 -18.24 8.26
N LYS A 32 -10.93 -19.11 9.25
CA LYS A 32 -10.61 -18.83 10.66
C LYS A 32 -9.12 -18.54 10.87
N VAL A 33 -8.24 -19.36 10.29
CA VAL A 33 -6.79 -19.17 10.38
C VAL A 33 -6.38 -17.84 9.75
N TRP A 34 -6.92 -17.52 8.57
CA TRP A 34 -6.67 -16.24 7.90
C TRP A 34 -7.12 -15.05 8.75
N MET A 35 -8.32 -15.11 9.36
CA MET A 35 -8.81 -14.04 10.24
C MET A 35 -7.93 -13.84 11.47
N VAL A 36 -7.57 -14.93 12.16
CA VAL A 36 -6.71 -14.87 13.35
C VAL A 36 -5.35 -14.28 12.99
N PHE A 37 -4.77 -14.72 11.87
CA PHE A 37 -3.50 -14.22 11.39
C PHE A 37 -3.54 -12.72 11.05
N ASN A 38 -4.57 -12.26 10.30
CA ASN A 38 -4.73 -10.84 9.99
C ASN A 38 -4.99 -9.99 11.24
N SER A 39 -5.74 -10.52 12.21
CA SER A 39 -5.98 -9.84 13.49
C SER A 39 -4.68 -9.64 14.26
N ILE A 40 -3.82 -10.66 14.33
CA ILE A 40 -2.49 -10.56 14.94
C ILE A 40 -1.65 -9.49 14.23
N ILE A 41 -1.61 -9.51 12.89
CA ILE A 41 -0.88 -8.51 12.08
C ILE A 41 -1.39 -7.10 12.36
N CYS A 42 -2.71 -6.90 12.44
CA CYS A 42 -3.30 -5.59 12.70
C CYS A 42 -2.92 -5.07 14.09
N VAL A 43 -3.03 -5.90 15.12
CA VAL A 43 -2.67 -5.52 16.50
C VAL A 43 -1.18 -5.23 16.59
N SER A 44 -0.32 -6.13 16.09
CA SER A 44 1.13 -5.94 16.14
C SER A 44 1.59 -4.74 15.31
N GLY A 45 1.04 -4.58 14.10
CA GLY A 45 1.35 -3.47 13.19
C GLY A 45 0.92 -2.14 13.79
N SER A 46 -0.27 -2.07 14.38
CA SER A 46 -0.77 -0.89 15.07
C SER A 46 0.11 -0.47 16.24
N LEU A 47 0.48 -1.42 17.12
CA LEU A 47 1.35 -1.16 18.26
C LEU A 47 2.74 -0.70 17.81
N LEU A 48 3.32 -1.37 16.81
CA LEU A 48 4.66 -1.05 16.31
C LEU A 48 4.68 0.33 15.61
N ASN A 49 3.72 0.61 14.73
CA ASN A 49 3.63 1.90 14.04
C ASN A 49 3.36 3.03 15.02
N LEU A 50 2.51 2.82 16.03
CA LEU A 50 2.28 3.80 17.09
C LEU A 50 3.54 4.07 17.89
N ALA A 51 4.28 3.02 18.29
CA ALA A 51 5.54 3.16 19.00
C ALA A 51 6.57 3.94 18.17
N ILE A 52 6.74 3.59 16.88
CA ILE A 52 7.65 4.29 15.97
C ILE A 52 7.24 5.75 15.79
N LEU A 53 5.94 6.04 15.67
CA LEU A 53 5.44 7.41 15.55
C LEU A 53 5.74 8.23 16.81
N ILE A 54 5.46 7.66 18.00
CA ILE A 54 5.78 8.30 19.28
C ILE A 54 7.28 8.54 19.41
N THR A 55 8.11 7.54 19.11
CA THR A 55 9.58 7.65 19.06
C THR A 55 10.01 8.77 18.11
N LEU A 56 9.43 8.83 16.91
CA LEU A 56 9.75 9.84 15.90
C LEU A 56 9.44 11.25 16.38
N ILE A 57 8.33 11.44 17.11
CA ILE A 57 7.90 12.74 17.65
C ILE A 57 8.69 13.12 18.91
N THR A 58 8.94 12.18 19.83
CA THR A 58 9.50 12.46 21.16
C THR A 58 11.02 12.64 21.15
N LEU A 59 11.76 11.83 20.40
CA LEU A 59 13.23 11.84 20.41
C LEU A 59 13.85 12.97 19.58
N THR A 60 13.05 13.78 18.90
CA THR A 60 13.54 14.70 17.87
C THR A 60 13.39 16.17 18.24
N LYS A 61 14.04 16.57 19.34
CA LYS A 61 14.21 18.00 19.68
C LYS A 61 15.00 18.81 18.64
N VAL A 62 15.68 18.18 17.69
CA VAL A 62 16.64 18.85 16.80
C VAL A 62 16.56 18.29 15.37
N ILE A 63 16.33 19.20 14.41
CA ILE A 63 16.36 19.08 12.94
C ILE A 63 15.04 18.70 12.23
N TYR A 64 14.42 19.73 11.63
CA TYR A 64 13.45 19.67 10.54
C TYR A 64 14.08 18.99 9.32
N SER A 65 13.71 17.75 9.03
CA SER A 65 14.13 17.07 7.80
C SER A 65 12.88 16.62 7.05
N ALA A 66 12.75 17.05 5.79
CA ALA A 66 11.70 16.67 4.84
C ALA A 66 11.32 15.18 4.94
N ILE A 67 12.35 14.34 5.10
CA ILE A 67 12.19 12.90 5.15
C ILE A 67 11.45 12.39 6.38
N ARG A 68 11.57 13.07 7.52
CA ARG A 68 10.85 12.69 8.74
C ARG A 68 9.35 12.90 8.57
N ILE A 69 8.98 14.00 7.91
CA ILE A 69 7.57 14.31 7.64
C ILE A 69 6.98 13.24 6.73
N GLN A 70 7.67 12.87 5.65
CA GLN A 70 7.21 11.80 4.76
C GLN A 70 7.14 10.43 5.44
N MET A 71 8.13 10.09 6.27
CA MET A 71 8.10 8.83 7.05
C MET A 71 6.94 8.85 8.07
N ALA A 72 6.71 9.97 8.76
CA ALA A 72 5.57 10.12 9.68
C ALA A 72 4.24 9.96 8.94
N HIS A 73 4.11 10.57 7.76
CA HIS A 73 2.94 10.44 6.90
C HIS A 73 2.69 8.99 6.49
N LEU A 74 3.74 8.27 6.08
CA LEU A 74 3.63 6.83 5.76
C LEU A 74 3.22 6.00 6.98
N ILE A 75 3.85 6.22 8.14
CA ILE A 75 3.49 5.52 9.40
C ILE A 75 2.03 5.79 9.79
N VAL A 76 1.54 7.02 9.58
CA VAL A 76 0.12 7.36 9.83
C VAL A 76 -0.80 6.61 8.87
N ILE A 77 -0.44 6.50 7.59
CA ILE A 77 -1.20 5.69 6.62
C ILE A 77 -1.25 4.23 7.08
N ASP A 78 -0.11 3.64 7.43
CA ASP A 78 -0.03 2.25 7.89
C ASP A 78 -0.83 2.03 9.18
N LEU A 79 -0.82 3.00 10.11
CA LEU A 79 -1.62 2.96 11.33
C LEU A 79 -3.12 2.99 11.02
N VAL A 80 -3.56 3.84 10.09
CA VAL A 80 -4.98 3.88 9.65
C VAL A 80 -5.38 2.56 9.00
N GLN A 81 -4.51 1.98 8.17
CA GLN A 81 -4.76 0.66 7.56
C GLN A 81 -4.92 -0.43 8.62
N CYS A 82 -4.00 -0.51 9.59
CA CYS A 82 -4.04 -1.55 10.63
C CYS A 82 -5.16 -1.34 11.67
N MET A 83 -5.49 -0.09 12.02
CA MET A 83 -6.48 0.21 13.07
C MET A 83 -7.93 0.23 12.54
N VAL A 84 -8.11 0.65 11.29
CA VAL A 84 -9.46 0.91 10.75
C VAL A 84 -9.74 0.02 9.57
N THR A 85 -8.89 0.06 8.55
CA THR A 85 -9.24 -0.48 7.25
C THR A 85 -9.25 -2.01 7.21
N ILE A 86 -8.22 -2.65 7.76
CA ILE A 86 -8.14 -4.12 7.78
C ILE A 86 -9.15 -4.72 8.78
N PRO A 87 -9.32 -4.20 10.01
CA PRO A 87 -10.37 -4.68 10.91
C PRO A 87 -11.77 -4.57 10.30
N LEU A 88 -12.04 -3.50 9.56
CA LEU A 88 -13.29 -3.35 8.82
C LEU A 88 -13.45 -4.41 7.71
N ASP A 89 -12.39 -4.72 6.95
CA ASP A 89 -12.40 -5.81 5.94
C ASP A 89 -12.69 -7.18 6.60
N ILE A 90 -12.11 -7.45 7.76
CA ILE A 90 -12.37 -8.67 8.55
C ILE A 90 -13.84 -8.70 9.00
N LEU A 91 -14.35 -7.61 9.56
CA LEU A 91 -15.73 -7.51 10.04
C LEU A 91 -16.75 -7.75 8.91
N VAL A 92 -16.53 -7.11 7.75
CA VAL A 92 -17.37 -7.26 6.56
C VAL A 92 -17.32 -8.69 6.03
N SER A 93 -16.14 -9.30 6.02
CA SER A 93 -15.97 -10.70 5.59
C SER A 93 -16.65 -11.69 6.53
N PHE A 94 -16.83 -11.34 7.81
CA PHE A 94 -17.51 -12.20 8.78
C PHE A 94 -19.05 -12.13 8.67
N TYR A 95 -19.61 -10.98 8.26
CA TYR A 95 -21.06 -10.77 8.14
C TYR A 95 -21.51 -10.41 6.72
N PRO A 96 -21.26 -11.28 5.72
CA PRO A 96 -21.45 -10.91 4.32
C PRO A 96 -22.91 -10.67 3.93
N TRP A 97 -23.87 -11.34 4.58
CA TRP A 97 -25.29 -11.26 4.24
C TRP A 97 -25.96 -9.93 4.64
N LEU A 98 -25.27 -9.07 5.39
CA LEU A 98 -25.81 -7.78 5.84
C LEU A 98 -25.53 -6.63 4.88
N LEU A 99 -24.65 -6.80 3.89
CA LEU A 99 -24.20 -5.69 3.06
C LEU A 99 -24.97 -5.56 1.74
N THR A 100 -25.56 -4.39 1.55
CA THR A 100 -25.96 -3.86 0.26
C THR A 100 -24.74 -3.53 -0.62
N SER A 101 -24.93 -3.43 -1.94
CA SER A 101 -23.87 -3.00 -2.87
C SER A 101 -23.26 -1.64 -2.50
N LEU A 102 -24.04 -0.74 -1.89
CA LEU A 102 -23.55 0.56 -1.44
C LEU A 102 -22.62 0.40 -0.22
N GLU A 103 -23.01 -0.39 0.78
CA GLU A 103 -22.16 -0.65 1.96
C GLU A 103 -20.86 -1.39 1.56
N CYS A 104 -20.96 -2.30 0.61
CA CYS A 104 -19.81 -2.97 -0.02
C CYS A 104 -18.87 -1.92 -0.67
N ALA A 105 -19.40 -1.01 -1.49
CA ALA A 105 -18.61 0.06 -2.09
C ALA A 105 -17.99 1.01 -1.03
N LEU A 106 -18.76 1.41 0.00
CA LEU A 106 -18.31 2.32 1.05
C LEU A 106 -17.22 1.71 1.94
N THR A 107 -17.16 0.39 2.08
CA THR A 107 -16.10 -0.29 2.82
C THR A 107 -14.87 -0.49 1.93
N ARG A 108 -15.05 -0.85 0.65
CA ARG A 108 -13.96 -1.19 -0.26
C ARG A 108 -13.25 0.00 -0.90
N LEU A 109 -13.97 1.07 -1.23
CA LEU A 109 -13.40 2.25 -1.89
C LEU A 109 -12.37 2.99 -1.02
N PRO A 110 -12.64 3.28 0.27
CA PRO A 110 -11.62 3.88 1.14
C PRO A 110 -10.39 3.00 1.29
N PHE A 111 -10.57 1.67 1.36
CA PHE A 111 -9.45 0.73 1.41
C PHE A 111 -8.53 0.89 0.20
N LEU A 112 -9.10 0.85 -1.02
CA LEU A 112 -8.34 0.98 -2.25
C LEU A 112 -7.67 2.36 -2.38
N MET A 113 -8.37 3.42 -1.97
CA MET A 113 -7.81 4.78 -1.98
C MET A 113 -6.61 4.90 -1.04
N ILE A 114 -6.72 4.38 0.19
CA ILE A 114 -5.62 4.40 1.16
C ILE A 114 -4.45 3.57 0.66
N GLU A 115 -4.70 2.38 0.11
CA GLU A 115 -3.66 1.51 -0.45
C GLU A 115 -2.91 2.17 -1.62
N CYS A 116 -3.64 2.76 -2.58
CA CYS A 116 -3.03 3.50 -3.67
C CYS A 116 -2.20 4.68 -3.14
N SER A 117 -2.74 5.43 -2.17
CA SER A 117 -2.03 6.55 -1.55
C SER A 117 -0.77 6.09 -0.82
N ALA A 118 -0.81 4.94 -0.14
CA ALA A 118 0.34 4.33 0.54
C ALA A 118 1.47 3.97 -0.45
N ASN A 119 1.13 3.37 -1.60
CA ASN A 119 2.09 3.01 -2.63
C ASN A 119 2.81 4.24 -3.20
N TRP A 120 2.04 5.30 -3.52
CA TRP A 120 2.61 6.56 -4.02
C TRP A 120 3.38 7.34 -2.94
N ALA A 121 2.97 7.27 -1.67
CA ALA A 121 3.72 7.83 -0.55
C ALA A 121 5.06 7.12 -0.35
N THR A 122 5.06 5.78 -0.44
CA THR A 122 6.28 4.95 -0.38
C THR A 122 7.23 5.28 -1.51
N LEU A 123 6.72 5.41 -2.75
CA LEU A 123 7.52 5.88 -3.88
C LEU A 123 8.11 7.27 -3.64
N SER A 124 7.32 8.19 -3.06
CA SER A 124 7.76 9.55 -2.75
C SER A 124 8.92 9.54 -1.74
N VAL A 125 8.87 8.70 -0.71
CA VAL A 125 9.98 8.51 0.25
C VAL A 125 11.23 7.98 -0.45
N ALA A 126 11.09 6.98 -1.32
CA ALA A 126 12.22 6.40 -2.03
C ALA A 126 12.85 7.37 -3.03
N ALA A 127 12.04 8.13 -3.78
CA ALA A 127 12.51 9.21 -4.65
C ALA A 127 13.25 10.29 -3.84
N ASN A 128 12.73 10.66 -2.67
CA ASN A 128 13.39 11.61 -1.79
C ASN A 128 14.78 11.11 -1.33
N ARG A 129 14.89 9.82 -0.98
CA ARG A 129 16.18 9.18 -0.66
C ARG A 129 17.12 9.14 -1.86
N PHE A 130 16.59 8.84 -3.04
CA PHE A 130 17.37 8.81 -4.29
C PHE A 130 18.02 10.17 -4.55
N ILE A 131 17.22 11.24 -4.50
CA ILE A 131 17.70 12.61 -4.72
C ILE A 131 18.73 12.99 -3.65
N ALA A 132 18.50 12.65 -2.39
CA ALA A 132 19.45 12.91 -1.30
C ALA A 132 20.81 12.23 -1.50
N LEU A 133 20.82 11.04 -2.13
CA LEU A 133 22.02 10.26 -2.41
C LEU A 133 22.72 10.72 -3.70
N VAL A 134 21.96 11.01 -4.75
CA VAL A 134 22.52 11.34 -6.06
C VAL A 134 22.91 12.82 -6.16
N PHE A 135 22.12 13.72 -5.57
CA PHE A 135 22.27 15.17 -5.70
C PHE A 135 22.23 15.86 -4.32
N PRO A 136 23.23 15.64 -3.43
CA PRO A 136 23.19 16.10 -2.05
C PRO A 136 23.10 17.63 -1.89
N THR A 137 23.74 18.40 -2.78
CA THR A 137 23.71 19.87 -2.75
C THR A 137 22.33 20.41 -3.11
N TYR A 138 21.73 19.89 -4.18
CA TYR A 138 20.38 20.26 -4.62
C TYR A 138 19.31 19.81 -3.62
N TYR A 139 19.47 18.61 -3.05
CA TYR A 139 18.58 18.08 -2.02
C TYR A 139 18.45 19.01 -0.80
N ARG A 140 19.56 19.63 -0.37
CA ARG A 140 19.53 20.57 0.76
C ARG A 140 18.66 21.79 0.46
N GLN A 141 18.67 22.29 -0.78
CA GLN A 141 17.81 23.40 -1.21
C GLN A 141 16.35 22.95 -1.32
N MET A 142 16.08 21.78 -1.89
CA MET A 142 14.73 21.22 -1.99
C MET A 142 14.08 21.00 -0.61
N CYS A 143 14.83 20.50 0.38
CA CYS A 143 14.31 20.27 1.73
C CYS A 143 13.81 21.54 2.43
N LEU A 144 14.36 22.70 2.07
CA LEU A 144 13.96 23.99 2.62
C LEU A 144 12.66 24.51 1.99
N ASN A 145 12.26 23.96 0.84
CA ASN A 145 11.04 24.35 0.16
C ASN A 145 9.82 23.66 0.81
N LYS A 146 8.95 24.46 1.44
CA LYS A 146 7.71 23.98 2.07
C LYS A 146 6.77 23.31 1.08
N TRP A 147 6.74 23.77 -0.17
CA TRP A 147 5.90 23.22 -1.22
C TRP A 147 6.31 21.79 -1.60
N PHE A 148 7.60 21.48 -1.56
CA PHE A 148 8.07 20.12 -1.82
C PHE A 148 7.58 19.14 -0.76
N ASN A 149 7.66 19.53 0.51
CA ASN A 149 7.17 18.71 1.62
C ASN A 149 5.64 18.53 1.57
N ALA A 150 4.90 19.61 1.29
CA ALA A 150 3.46 19.53 1.14
C ALA A 150 3.05 18.65 -0.06
N ALA A 151 3.72 18.81 -1.20
CA ALA A 151 3.47 18.01 -2.41
C ALA A 151 3.70 16.52 -2.14
N ALA A 152 4.76 16.15 -1.41
CA ALA A 152 5.03 14.76 -1.08
C ALA A 152 3.94 14.08 -0.22
N ILE A 153 3.10 14.86 0.48
CA ILE A 153 1.96 14.36 1.24
C ILE A 153 0.70 14.39 0.39
N VAL A 154 0.42 15.52 -0.26
CA VAL A 154 -0.84 15.75 -0.99
C VAL A 154 -0.94 14.95 -2.28
N VAL A 155 0.15 14.85 -3.04
CA VAL A 155 0.15 14.18 -4.36
C VAL A 155 -0.26 12.70 -4.26
N PRO A 156 0.27 11.88 -3.33
CA PRO A 156 -0.19 10.50 -3.17
C PRO A 156 -1.70 10.37 -2.95
N TRP A 157 -2.29 11.23 -2.11
CA TRP A 157 -3.73 11.25 -1.87
C TRP A 157 -4.54 11.68 -3.08
N VAL A 158 -4.08 12.70 -3.81
CA VAL A 158 -4.74 13.16 -5.04
C VAL A 158 -4.71 12.06 -6.09
N ILE A 159 -3.58 11.38 -6.29
CA ILE A 159 -3.48 10.25 -7.22
C ILE A 159 -4.42 9.11 -6.78
N GLY A 160 -4.38 8.73 -5.49
CA GLY A 160 -5.28 7.70 -4.95
C GLY A 160 -6.75 8.05 -5.15
N PHE A 161 -7.15 9.29 -4.88
CA PHE A 161 -8.52 9.75 -5.10
C PHE A 161 -8.91 9.73 -6.59
N LEU A 162 -8.08 10.25 -7.48
CA LEU A 162 -8.37 10.29 -8.92
C LEU A 162 -8.45 8.90 -9.55
N LEU A 163 -7.68 7.93 -9.05
CA LEU A 163 -7.73 6.54 -9.52
C LEU A 163 -8.99 5.80 -9.08
N ILE A 164 -9.62 6.25 -7.99
CA ILE A 164 -10.77 5.60 -7.36
C ILE A 164 -12.08 6.32 -7.67
N SER A 165 -12.05 7.61 -8.00
CA SER A 165 -13.25 8.41 -8.28
C SER A 165 -14.16 7.85 -9.39
N PRO A 166 -13.66 7.22 -10.49
CA PRO A 166 -14.56 6.64 -11.49
C PRO A 166 -15.45 5.51 -10.95
N TYR A 167 -15.07 4.90 -9.82
CA TYR A 167 -15.83 3.83 -9.18
C TYR A 167 -16.90 4.35 -8.23
N LEU A 168 -16.79 5.60 -7.75
CA LEU A 168 -17.83 6.24 -6.93
C LEU A 168 -19.10 6.51 -7.75
N ASP A 169 -18.93 6.94 -9.01
CA ASP A 169 -20.05 7.27 -9.90
C ASP A 169 -20.61 6.06 -10.66
N GLY A 170 -20.09 4.86 -10.40
CA GLY A 170 -20.43 3.63 -11.12
C GLY A 170 -19.89 3.58 -12.57
N TYR A 171 -19.08 4.57 -12.97
CA TYR A 171 -18.53 4.66 -14.34
C TYR A 171 -17.53 3.54 -14.65
N GLY A 172 -16.73 3.13 -13.67
CA GLY A 172 -15.77 2.04 -13.83
C GLY A 172 -16.37 0.64 -13.63
N GLY A 173 -17.53 0.54 -12.98
CA GLY A 173 -18.09 -0.74 -12.56
C GLY A 173 -18.97 -0.64 -11.32
N TYR A 174 -19.28 -1.79 -10.72
CA TYR A 174 -20.07 -1.87 -9.50
C TYR A 174 -19.45 -2.86 -8.51
N TYR A 175 -19.75 -2.67 -7.23
CA TYR A 175 -19.35 -3.57 -6.16
C TYR A 175 -20.49 -4.55 -5.86
N ALA A 176 -20.15 -5.83 -5.80
CA ALA A 176 -21.08 -6.88 -5.41
C ALA A 176 -20.36 -7.92 -4.56
N MET A 177 -21.12 -8.55 -3.67
CA MET A 177 -20.65 -9.72 -2.94
C MET A 177 -20.61 -10.91 -3.90
N ASP A 178 -19.45 -11.57 -3.98
CA ASP A 178 -19.27 -12.75 -4.81
C ASP A 178 -19.01 -13.99 -3.95
N PRO A 179 -19.80 -15.07 -4.11
CA PRO A 179 -19.44 -16.36 -3.52
C PRO A 179 -18.12 -16.87 -4.13
N PRO A 180 -17.35 -17.72 -3.42
CA PRO A 180 -17.73 -18.38 -2.15
C PRO A 180 -17.21 -17.71 -0.89
N TRP A 181 -16.28 -16.79 -1.00
CA TRP A 181 -15.71 -16.07 0.15
C TRP A 181 -16.57 -14.89 0.61
N TYR A 182 -17.61 -14.56 -0.18
CA TYR A 182 -18.50 -13.42 0.04
C TYR A 182 -17.74 -12.14 0.36
N ARG A 183 -16.67 -11.92 -0.39
CA ARG A 183 -15.91 -10.68 -0.32
C ARG A 183 -16.56 -9.66 -1.24
N CYS A 184 -16.42 -8.40 -0.86
CA CYS A 184 -16.83 -7.30 -1.70
C CYS A 184 -15.88 -7.20 -2.89
N LEU A 185 -16.29 -7.77 -4.03
CA LEU A 185 -15.52 -7.73 -5.27
C LEU A 185 -16.00 -6.59 -6.17
N PHE A 186 -15.05 -6.08 -6.94
CA PHE A 186 -15.31 -5.06 -7.94
C PHE A 186 -15.51 -5.72 -9.29
N TYR A 187 -16.67 -5.45 -9.90
CA TYR A 187 -17.00 -5.88 -11.24
C TYR A 187 -16.85 -4.72 -12.21
N SER A 188 -15.81 -4.78 -13.04
CA SER A 188 -15.58 -3.75 -14.05
C SER A 188 -16.68 -3.79 -15.11
N LYS A 189 -17.35 -2.65 -15.30
CA LYS A 189 -18.35 -2.45 -16.34
C LYS A 189 -18.08 -1.09 -16.97
N GLY A 190 -17.72 -1.07 -18.25
CA GLY A 190 -17.57 0.19 -18.99
C GLY A 190 -16.19 0.41 -19.59
N ARG A 191 -15.87 1.68 -19.84
CA ARG A 191 -14.68 2.12 -20.61
C ARG A 191 -13.43 2.30 -19.76
N PHE A 192 -13.55 2.23 -18.44
CA PHE A 192 -12.42 2.33 -17.52
C PHE A 192 -12.09 0.95 -16.92
N PRO A 193 -11.19 0.18 -17.58
CA PRO A 193 -10.87 -1.17 -17.12
C PRO A 193 -10.16 -1.14 -15.78
N GLN A 194 -10.56 -2.03 -14.87
CA GLN A 194 -9.93 -2.21 -13.55
C GLN A 194 -8.40 -2.38 -13.63
N GLY A 195 -7.91 -2.98 -14.72
CA GLY A 195 -6.49 -3.13 -14.99
C GLY A 195 -5.71 -1.82 -14.97
N ASN A 196 -6.31 -0.69 -15.37
CA ASN A 196 -5.66 0.62 -15.33
C ASN A 196 -5.43 1.10 -13.88
N THR A 197 -6.41 0.90 -12.98
CA THR A 197 -6.23 1.22 -11.56
C THR A 197 -5.22 0.31 -10.90
N ILE A 198 -5.24 -0.99 -11.18
CA ILE A 198 -4.22 -1.91 -10.64
C ILE A 198 -2.84 -1.51 -11.16
N TYR A 199 -2.72 -1.19 -12.44
CA TYR A 199 -1.44 -0.79 -13.02
C TYR A 199 -0.93 0.53 -12.40
N LEU A 200 -1.72 1.60 -12.40
CA LEU A 200 -1.30 2.92 -11.92
C LEU A 200 -1.24 3.02 -10.40
N GLY A 201 -2.12 2.33 -9.68
CA GLY A 201 -2.20 2.36 -8.22
C GLY A 201 -1.21 1.43 -7.54
N PHE A 202 -0.77 0.37 -8.24
CA PHE A 202 0.05 -0.68 -7.66
C PHE A 202 1.32 -0.98 -8.46
N VAL A 203 1.19 -1.49 -9.69
CA VAL A 203 2.33 -2.01 -10.46
C VAL A 203 3.34 -0.90 -10.79
N MET A 204 2.87 0.26 -11.21
CA MET A 204 3.69 1.41 -11.57
C MET A 204 4.50 1.95 -10.39
N PRO A 205 3.93 2.32 -9.23
CA PRO A 205 4.73 2.81 -8.12
C PRO A 205 5.72 1.76 -7.61
N MET A 206 5.35 0.48 -7.60
CA MET A 206 6.24 -0.62 -7.18
C MET A 206 7.42 -0.86 -8.14
N THR A 207 7.18 -0.80 -9.44
CA THR A 207 8.25 -0.97 -10.44
C THR A 207 9.23 0.19 -10.38
N ILE A 208 8.75 1.43 -10.28
CA ILE A 208 9.61 2.60 -10.12
C ILE A 208 10.38 2.51 -8.79
N LEU A 209 9.72 2.11 -7.71
CA LEU A 209 10.34 1.87 -6.41
C LEU A 209 11.52 0.87 -6.51
N GLY A 210 11.29 -0.27 -7.17
CA GLY A 210 12.32 -1.28 -7.42
C GLY A 210 13.49 -0.72 -8.24
N VAL A 211 13.22 -0.01 -9.33
CA VAL A 211 14.26 0.62 -10.16
C VAL A 211 15.09 1.63 -9.37
N LEU A 212 14.45 2.47 -8.54
CA LEU A 212 15.16 3.44 -7.70
C LEU A 212 16.08 2.75 -6.69
N TYR A 213 15.61 1.69 -6.04
CA TYR A 213 16.40 0.94 -5.06
C TYR A 213 17.55 0.15 -5.69
N VAL A 214 17.33 -0.48 -6.85
CA VAL A 214 18.39 -1.13 -7.63
C VAL A 214 19.43 -0.10 -8.05
N SER A 215 19.00 1.07 -8.53
CA SER A 215 19.89 2.17 -8.91
C SER A 215 20.72 2.68 -7.72
N MET A 216 20.11 2.83 -6.54
CA MET A 216 20.84 3.18 -5.31
C MET A 216 21.85 2.09 -4.93
N GLY A 217 21.46 0.82 -4.99
CA GLY A 217 22.32 -0.32 -4.68
C GLY A 217 23.53 -0.42 -5.62
N LEU A 218 23.31 -0.32 -6.93
CA LEU A 218 24.37 -0.30 -7.93
C LEU A 218 25.34 0.86 -7.69
N LYS A 219 24.81 2.07 -7.42
CA LYS A 219 25.65 3.23 -7.10
C LYS A 219 26.42 3.09 -5.79
N MET A 220 26.00 2.25 -4.85
CA MET A 220 26.77 1.95 -3.64
C MET A 220 27.87 0.90 -3.87
N VAL A 221 27.63 -0.07 -4.75
CA VAL A 221 28.57 -1.16 -5.04
C VAL A 221 29.66 -0.71 -6.01
N VAL A 222 29.29 -0.03 -7.10
CA VAL A 222 30.22 0.33 -8.19
C VAL A 222 31.42 1.18 -7.72
N PRO A 223 31.25 2.25 -6.92
CA PRO A 223 32.37 3.04 -6.43
C PRO A 223 33.24 2.27 -5.44
N ARG A 224 32.71 1.30 -4.69
CA ARG A 224 33.57 0.46 -3.82
C ARG A 224 34.48 -0.46 -4.63
N VAL A 225 34.05 -0.85 -5.82
CA VAL A 225 34.86 -1.65 -6.74
C VAL A 225 35.84 -0.75 -7.51
N TRP A 226 35.40 0.43 -7.96
CA TRP A 226 36.20 1.34 -8.78
C TRP A 226 37.17 2.22 -7.97
N ASN A 227 36.74 2.80 -6.85
CA ASN A 227 37.57 3.65 -5.98
C ASN A 227 38.39 2.87 -4.96
N ARG A 228 38.38 1.53 -4.96
CA ARG A 228 39.34 0.75 -4.17
C ARG A 228 40.81 1.09 -4.51
N GLN A 229 41.06 1.74 -5.65
CA GLN A 229 42.37 2.25 -6.06
C GLN A 229 42.66 3.71 -5.66
N VAL A 230 41.70 4.50 -5.16
CA VAL A 230 41.87 5.95 -4.88
C VAL A 230 41.65 6.31 -3.40
N VAL A 231 41.19 5.35 -2.59
CA VAL A 231 40.83 5.56 -1.17
C VAL A 231 42.04 5.79 -0.25
N ASP A 232 43.28 5.58 -0.69
CA ASP A 232 44.46 6.01 0.08
C ASP A 232 44.56 7.54 0.25
N LEU A 233 43.84 8.34 -0.55
CA LEU A 233 43.91 9.82 -0.46
C LEU A 233 42.76 10.47 0.32
N ALA A 234 41.73 9.72 0.73
CA ALA A 234 40.50 10.27 1.33
C ALA A 234 40.47 10.25 2.88
N VAL A 235 41.61 9.95 3.52
CA VAL A 235 41.79 9.86 4.99
C VAL A 235 41.53 11.19 5.75
N ILE A 236 41.25 12.30 5.05
CA ILE A 236 41.42 13.65 5.64
C ILE A 236 40.17 14.23 6.35
N THR A 237 38.95 13.68 6.23
CA THR A 237 37.79 14.21 7.01
C THR A 237 36.90 13.14 7.65
N PRO A 238 37.16 12.73 8.91
CA PRO A 238 36.41 11.67 9.60
C PRO A 238 34.93 12.01 9.85
N SER A 239 34.57 13.30 9.94
CA SER A 239 33.20 13.74 10.23
C SER A 239 32.21 13.55 9.06
N LEU A 240 32.71 13.60 7.81
CA LEU A 240 31.89 13.38 6.61
C LEU A 240 31.58 11.89 6.42
N SER A 241 32.59 11.03 6.67
CA SER A 241 32.48 9.57 6.57
C SER A 241 31.36 9.02 7.47
N HIS A 242 31.34 9.42 8.73
CA HIS A 242 30.36 8.94 9.70
C HIS A 242 28.90 9.36 9.36
N ARG A 243 28.70 10.53 8.73
CA ARG A 243 27.35 10.93 8.26
C ARG A 243 26.90 10.13 7.04
N LEU A 244 27.83 9.76 6.17
CA LEU A 244 27.54 8.95 4.98
C LEU A 244 27.19 7.52 5.37
N GLU A 245 27.93 6.94 6.31
CA GLU A 245 27.69 5.59 6.85
C GLU A 245 26.28 5.46 7.44
N LYS A 246 25.87 6.40 8.31
CA LYS A 246 24.51 6.44 8.85
C LYS A 246 23.41 6.54 7.78
N ARG A 247 23.66 7.26 6.68
CA ARG A 247 22.70 7.35 5.57
C ARG A 247 22.61 6.05 4.79
N LEU A 248 23.73 5.34 4.68
CA LEU A 248 23.83 4.06 4.00
C LEU A 248 23.12 2.96 4.79
N ASP A 249 23.29 2.91 6.11
CA ASP A 249 22.59 1.95 6.96
C ASP A 249 21.08 2.10 6.86
N LEU A 250 20.59 3.35 6.87
CA LEU A 250 19.17 3.63 6.69
C LEU A 250 18.69 3.18 5.30
N ALA A 251 19.44 3.49 4.25
CA ALA A 251 19.10 3.04 2.90
C ALA A 251 19.09 1.50 2.76
N ARG A 252 20.01 0.81 3.45
CA ARG A 252 20.05 -0.66 3.50
C ARG A 252 18.83 -1.24 4.21
N MET A 253 18.44 -0.66 5.35
CA MET A 253 17.21 -1.06 6.04
C MET A 253 15.97 -0.88 5.15
N LEU A 254 15.86 0.27 4.46
CA LEU A 254 14.77 0.53 3.53
C LEU A 254 14.78 -0.41 2.32
N PHE A 255 15.94 -0.74 1.79
CA PHE A 255 16.07 -1.69 0.68
C PHE A 255 15.55 -3.08 1.08
N VAL A 256 15.97 -3.57 2.25
CA VAL A 256 15.51 -4.86 2.78
C VAL A 256 14.00 -4.83 3.01
N ALA A 257 13.48 -3.75 3.60
CA ALA A 257 12.04 -3.58 3.80
C ALA A 257 11.27 -3.57 2.46
N ALA A 258 11.74 -2.82 1.46
CA ALA A 258 11.13 -2.77 0.14
C ALA A 258 11.18 -4.12 -0.58
N PHE A 259 12.27 -4.87 -0.43
CA PHE A 259 12.39 -6.22 -0.99
C PHE A 259 11.35 -7.17 -0.39
N PHE A 260 11.25 -7.22 0.94
CA PHE A 260 10.21 -8.02 1.61
C PHE A 260 8.81 -7.55 1.24
N TYR A 261 8.60 -6.24 1.16
CA TYR A 261 7.34 -5.66 0.74
C TYR A 261 6.93 -6.12 -0.66
N ILE A 262 7.82 -6.03 -1.65
CA ILE A 262 7.56 -6.53 -3.01
C ILE A 262 7.29 -8.05 -2.98
N LEU A 263 8.10 -8.84 -2.28
CA LEU A 263 7.91 -10.29 -2.21
C LEU A 263 6.58 -10.71 -1.58
N LEU A 264 6.16 -10.03 -0.51
CA LEU A 264 4.94 -10.36 0.23
C LEU A 264 3.69 -9.81 -0.46
N TYR A 265 3.80 -8.68 -1.16
CA TYR A 265 2.66 -7.98 -1.71
C TYR A 265 2.40 -8.32 -3.19
N LEU A 266 3.44 -8.59 -3.98
CA LEU A 266 3.31 -8.89 -5.42
C LEU A 266 2.48 -10.15 -5.75
N PRO A 267 2.47 -11.23 -4.93
CA PRO A 267 1.64 -12.39 -5.22
C PRO A 267 0.16 -12.05 -5.38
N ASN A 268 -0.38 -11.12 -4.58
CA ASN A 268 -1.81 -10.79 -4.60
C ASN A 268 -2.31 -10.26 -5.97
N PRO A 269 -1.75 -9.18 -6.54
CA PRO A 269 -2.16 -8.69 -7.87
C PRO A 269 -1.76 -9.63 -9.00
N VAL A 270 -0.66 -10.38 -8.87
CA VAL A 270 -0.26 -11.38 -9.87
C VAL A 270 -1.31 -12.50 -9.94
N LEU A 271 -1.75 -13.01 -8.80
CA LEU A 271 -2.84 -13.99 -8.74
C LEU A 271 -4.14 -13.40 -9.30
N GLY A 272 -4.46 -12.15 -8.98
CA GLY A 272 -5.61 -11.44 -9.55
C GLY A 272 -5.57 -11.29 -11.08
N TRP A 273 -4.39 -11.13 -11.66
CA TRP A 273 -4.23 -10.97 -13.11
C TRP A 273 -4.22 -12.31 -13.86
N PHE A 274 -3.47 -13.30 -13.37
CA PHE A 274 -3.28 -14.57 -14.07
C PHE A 274 -4.37 -15.60 -13.78
N LEU A 275 -5.03 -15.52 -12.64
CA LEU A 275 -6.07 -16.45 -12.22
C LEU A 275 -7.39 -15.73 -11.92
N PRO A 276 -7.95 -14.96 -12.89
CA PRO A 276 -9.23 -14.29 -12.68
C PRO A 276 -10.35 -15.29 -12.32
N LEU A 277 -10.23 -16.54 -12.79
CA LEU A 277 -11.17 -17.63 -12.49
C LEU A 277 -11.02 -18.21 -11.08
N VAL A 278 -9.83 -18.17 -10.47
CA VAL A 278 -9.59 -18.74 -9.12
C VAL A 278 -9.87 -17.71 -8.04
N VAL A 279 -9.76 -16.41 -8.33
CA VAL A 279 -10.14 -15.35 -7.38
C VAL A 279 -11.67 -15.23 -7.22
N CYS A 280 -12.43 -15.73 -8.20
CA CYS A 280 -13.89 -15.90 -8.12
C CYS A 280 -14.32 -17.27 -7.52
N LEU A 281 -13.37 -18.07 -7.03
CA LEU A 281 -13.58 -19.39 -6.40
C LEU A 281 -12.96 -19.41 -5.00
#